data_AF-A0A4R4N130-F1
#
_entry.id   AF-A0A4R4N130-F1
#
_cell.length_a   1.000
_cell.length_b   1.000
_cell.length_c   1.000
_cell.angle_alpha   90.00
_cell.angle_beta   90.00
_cell.angle_gamma   90.00
#
_symmetry.space_group_name_H-M   'P 1'
#
loop_
_entity.id
_entity.type
_entity.pdbx_description
1 polymer ?
#
loop_
_entity_poly.entity_id
_entity_poly.type
_entity_poly.pdbx_seq_one_letter_code
_entity_poly.pdbx_strand_id
1 'polypeptide(L)' 'MNGLAGSGTSALIKRLVDGMEADFPGWLIARECSGRWVAKRSGWGALYGQSASELRIRLDRFNGSGDAR' A
#
# COMPACT_ATOMS: atom_id res chain seq x y z
N MET A 1 8.43 13.29 -29.83
CA MET A 1 8.66 13.20 -28.36
C MET A 1 7.37 13.61 -27.67
N ASN A 2 6.52 12.67 -27.23
CA ASN A 2 5.27 12.95 -26.52
C ASN A 2 5.46 12.49 -25.07
N GLY A 3 5.82 13.39 -24.17
CA GLY A 3 6.17 13.03 -22.79
C GLY A 3 5.68 14.06 -21.79
N LEU A 4 4.40 14.01 -21.41
CA LEU A 4 3.86 14.83 -20.32
C LEU A 4 2.75 14.17 -19.47
N ALA A 5 2.35 12.92 -19.76
CA ALA A 5 1.32 12.22 -18.97
C ALA A 5 1.86 11.38 -17.78
N GLY A 6 3.18 11.27 -17.60
CA GLY A 6 3.78 10.32 -16.65
C GLY A 6 4.04 10.83 -15.22
N SER A 7 3.92 12.14 -14.96
CA SER A 7 4.41 12.71 -13.69
C SER A 7 3.35 12.84 -12.59
N GLY A 8 2.07 13.02 -12.94
CA GLY A 8 0.98 13.24 -11.97
C GLY A 8 0.53 11.98 -11.25
N THR A 9 0.37 10.88 -11.97
CA THR A 9 -0.03 9.58 -11.40
C THR A 9 1.02 9.05 -10.44
N SER A 10 2.30 9.22 -10.78
CA SER A 10 3.43 8.81 -9.95
C SER A 10 3.48 9.55 -8.61
N ALA A 11 3.19 10.86 -8.61
CA ALA A 11 3.14 11.66 -7.38
C ALA A 11 1.94 11.29 -6.49
N LEU A 12 0.77 11.03 -7.07
CA LEU A 12 -0.42 10.58 -6.33
C LEU A 12 -0.22 9.20 -5.72
N ILE A 13 0.35 8.25 -6.49
CA ILE A 13 0.70 6.92 -5.98
C ILE A 13 1.70 7.06 -4.84
N LYS A 14 2.74 7.88 -4.99
CA LYS A 14 3.75 8.08 -3.94
C LYS A 14 3.13 8.64 -2.66
N ARG A 15 2.24 9.64 -2.76
CA ARG A 15 1.51 10.17 -1.59
C ARG A 15 0.61 9.12 -0.93
N LEU A 16 -0.02 8.25 -1.71
CA LEU A 16 -0.83 7.15 -1.19
C LEU A 16 0.01 6.08 -0.48
N VAL A 17 1.16 5.72 -1.07
CA VAL A 17 2.14 4.81 -0.44
C VAL A 17 2.60 5.40 0.89
N ASP A 18 3.11 6.62 0.87
CA ASP A 18 3.63 7.32 2.05
C ASP A 18 2.59 7.43 3.16
N GLY A 19 1.36 7.81 2.82
CA GLY A 19 0.24 7.86 3.77
C GLY A 19 -0.15 6.49 4.34
N MET A 20 -0.03 5.40 3.57
CA MET A 20 -0.29 4.05 4.07
C MET A 20 0.86 3.53 4.94
N GLU A 21 2.11 3.78 4.58
CA GLU A 21 3.26 3.39 5.40
C GLU A 21 3.30 4.15 6.73
N ALA A 22 2.83 5.41 6.74
CA ALA A 22 2.65 6.19 7.96
C ALA A 22 1.53 5.63 8.87
N ASP A 23 0.43 5.15 8.29
CA ASP A 23 -0.70 4.56 9.03
C ASP A 23 -0.38 3.15 9.56
N PHE A 24 0.45 2.40 8.82
CA PHE A 24 0.83 1.02 9.13
C PHE A 24 2.35 0.87 9.23
N PRO A 25 2.98 1.40 10.30
CA PRO A 25 4.43 1.37 10.45
C PRO A 25 4.96 -0.07 10.42
N GLY A 26 6.02 -0.29 9.63
CA GLY A 26 6.65 -1.60 9.45
C GLY A 26 6.08 -2.44 8.30
N TRP A 27 5.07 -1.95 7.57
CA TRP A 27 4.64 -2.50 6.30
C TRP A 27 5.23 -1.69 5.15
N LEU A 28 5.88 -2.39 4.21
CA LEU A 28 6.36 -1.83 2.95
C LEU A 28 5.23 -1.88 1.91
N ILE A 29 4.74 -0.72 1.49
CA ILE A 29 3.61 -0.61 0.56
C ILE A 29 4.14 -0.34 -0.86
N ALA A 30 3.64 -1.07 -1.84
CA ALA A 30 3.97 -0.85 -3.24
C ALA A 30 2.76 -1.07 -4.16
N ARG A 31 2.82 -0.47 -5.35
CA ARG A 31 1.87 -0.73 -6.44
C ARG A 31 2.58 -1.49 -7.55
N GLU A 32 2.05 -2.65 -7.91
CA GLU A 32 2.59 -3.46 -9.01
C GLU A 32 2.24 -2.86 -10.38
N CYS A 33 2.98 -3.26 -11.42
CA CYS A 33 2.71 -2.83 -12.80
C CYS A 33 1.28 -3.17 -13.27
N SER A 34 0.70 -4.23 -12.74
CA SER A 34 -0.70 -4.63 -12.97
C SER A 34 -1.72 -3.67 -12.34
N GLY A 35 -1.28 -2.68 -11.58
CA GLY A 35 -2.12 -1.72 -10.86
C GLY A 35 -2.55 -2.17 -9.47
N ARG A 36 -2.28 -3.44 -9.11
CA ARG A 36 -2.55 -4.03 -7.79
C ARG A 36 -1.67 -3.43 -6.71
N TRP A 37 -2.17 -3.42 -5.49
CA TRP A 37 -1.45 -2.95 -4.31
C TRP A 37 -0.95 -4.14 -3.48
N VAL A 38 0.25 -4.01 -2.95
CA VAL A 38 0.88 -5.02 -2.10
C VAL A 38 1.48 -4.36 -0.86
N ALA A 39 1.29 -4.96 0.31
CA ALA A 39 1.97 -4.62 1.54
C ALA A 39 2.84 -5.80 1.96
N LYS A 40 4.11 -5.57 2.31
CA LYS A 40 5.02 -6.62 2.78
C LYS A 40 5.54 -6.26 4.15
N ARG A 41 5.54 -7.22 5.08
CA ARG A 41 6.16 -7.06 6.40
C ARG A 41 7.02 -8.27 6.73
N SER A 42 8.23 -7.99 7.21
CA SER A 42 9.14 -9.05 7.64
C SER A 42 8.52 -9.85 8.77
N GLY A 43 8.55 -11.19 8.67
CA GLY A 43 7.94 -12.10 9.64
C GLY A 43 6.44 -12.35 9.49
N TRP A 44 5.73 -11.61 8.61
CA TRP A 44 4.28 -11.78 8.39
C TRP A 44 3.92 -12.17 6.95
N GLY A 45 4.78 -11.82 5.99
CA GLY A 45 4.55 -12.11 4.57
C GLY A 45 3.98 -10.91 3.81
N ALA A 46 3.24 -11.21 2.73
CA ALA A 46 2.70 -10.21 1.81
C ALA A 46 1.16 -10.22 1.80
N LEU A 47 0.56 -9.04 1.91
CA LEU A 47 -0.86 -8.80 1.70
C LEU A 47 -1.05 -8.17 0.33
N TYR A 48 -2.04 -8.65 -0.41
CA TYR A 48 -2.40 -8.11 -1.72
C TYR A 48 -3.78 -7.50 -1.67
N GLY A 49 -3.99 -6.42 -2.40
CA GLY A 49 -5.27 -5.77 -2.59
C GLY A 49 -5.44 -5.30 -4.03
N GLN A 50 -6.65 -5.45 -4.58
CA GLN A 50 -6.94 -4.99 -5.95
C GLN A 50 -6.91 -3.45 -6.06
N SER A 51 -7.17 -2.77 -4.94
CA SER A 51 -7.15 -1.31 -4.80
C SER A 51 -6.47 -0.89 -3.49
N ALA A 52 -6.03 0.36 -3.38
CA ALA A 52 -5.43 0.90 -2.15
C ALA A 52 -6.35 0.75 -0.93
N SER A 53 -7.64 1.03 -1.11
CA SER A 53 -8.65 0.89 -0.05
C SER A 53 -8.82 -0.55 0.42
N GLU A 54 -8.78 -1.52 -0.51
CA GLU A 54 -8.87 -2.94 -0.17
C GLU A 54 -7.65 -3.40 0.62
N LEU A 55 -6.45 -2.96 0.20
CA LEU A 55 -5.21 -3.24 0.94
C LEU A 55 -5.27 -2.62 2.34
N ARG A 56 -5.77 -1.39 2.47
CA ARG A 56 -5.94 -0.70 3.76
C ARG A 56 -6.88 -1.44 4.71
N ILE A 57 -8.03 -1.93 4.23
CA ILE A 57 -8.95 -2.74 5.05
C ILE A 57 -8.27 -4.03 5.53
N ARG A 58 -7.47 -4.68 4.67
CA ARG A 58 -6.73 -5.89 5.06
C ARG A 58 -5.66 -5.57 6.12
N LEU A 59 -4.92 -4.49 5.94
CA LEU A 59 -3.92 -4.03 6.91
C LEU A 59 -4.55 -3.67 8.25
N ASP A 60 -5.65 -2.93 8.22
CA ASP A 60 -6.43 -2.58 9.42
C ASP A 60 -6.91 -3.83 10.16
N ARG A 61 -7.45 -4.81 9.45
CA ARG A 61 -7.86 -6.09 10.07
C ARG A 61 -6.69 -6.84 10.70
N PHE A 62 -5.52 -6.84 10.05
CA PHE A 62 -4.32 -7.50 10.55
C PHE A 62 -3.67 -6.76 11.73
N ASN A 63 -3.69 -5.42 11.72
CA ASN A 63 -3.12 -4.60 12.79
C ASN A 63 -4.09 -4.49 13.98
N GLY A 64 -5.39 -4.35 13.73
CA GLY A 64 -6.45 -4.28 14.72
C GLY A 64 -6.79 -5.62 15.38
N SER A 65 -6.59 -6.76 14.71
CA SER A 65 -6.65 -8.08 15.40
C SER A 65 -5.47 -8.32 16.35
N GLY A 66 -4.46 -7.44 16.36
CA GLY A 66 -3.32 -7.51 17.26
C GLY A 66 -3.54 -6.90 18.65
N ASP A 67 -4.65 -6.19 18.89
CA ASP A 67 -4.96 -5.48 20.14
C ASP A 67 -5.92 -6.26 21.07
N ALA A 68 -6.01 -7.58 20.90
CA ALA A 68 -6.58 -8.46 21.92
C ALA A 68 -5.46 -8.93 22.86
N ARG A 69 -4.99 -8.05 23.74
CA ARG A 69 -4.10 -8.42 24.85
C ARG A 69 -4.53 -7.80 26.16
#